data_AF-A0A656Y0G0-F1
#
_entry.id   AF-A0A656Y0G0-F1
#
_cell.length_a   1.000
_cell.length_b   1.000
_cell.length_c   1.000
_cell.angle_alpha   90.00
_cell.angle_beta   90.00
_cell.angle_gamma   90.00
#
_symmetry.space_group_name_H-M   'P 1'
#
loop_
_entity.id
_entity.type
_entity.pdbx_description
1 polymer ?
#
loop_
_entity_poly.entity_id
_entity_poly.type
_entity_poly.pdbx_seq_one_letter_code
_entity_poly.pdbx_strand_id
1 'polypeptide(L)' 'MLSDESFALTHALRVPTFEVDGRTLLRRLTMVVRDEVVEKVFYPVFPPDRHAAEVLAWLVRTPGS' A
#
# COMPACT_ATOMS: atom_id res chain seq x y z
N MET A 1 3.79 7.79 -11.34
CA MET A 1 2.44 7.66 -10.73
C MET A 1 1.65 6.69 -11.60
N LEU A 2 0.82 5.84 -10.99
CA LEU A 2 -0.05 4.87 -11.69
C LEU A 2 -1.49 5.34 -11.57
N SER A 3 -2.25 5.32 -12.67
CA SER A 3 -3.70 5.50 -12.62
C SER A 3 -4.39 4.14 -12.50
N ASP A 4 -5.27 3.99 -11.52
CA ASP A 4 -6.15 2.82 -11.33
C ASP A 4 -7.63 3.27 -11.34
N GLU A 5 -8.00 4.07 -12.34
CA GLU A 5 -9.32 4.68 -12.45
C GLU A 5 -10.48 3.69 -12.54
N SER A 6 -10.22 2.50 -13.11
CA SER A 6 -11.19 1.41 -13.22
C SER A 6 -11.19 0.47 -12.01
N PHE A 7 -10.37 0.76 -10.99
CA PHE A 7 -10.15 -0.09 -9.83
C PHE A 7 -9.68 -1.51 -10.18
N ALA A 8 -9.14 -1.74 -11.38
CA ALA A 8 -8.73 -3.08 -11.81
C ALA A 8 -7.64 -3.66 -10.89
N LEU A 9 -6.64 -2.86 -10.55
CA LEU A 9 -5.59 -3.27 -9.61
C LEU A 9 -6.16 -3.40 -8.20
N THR A 10 -6.96 -2.43 -7.77
CA THR A 10 -7.62 -2.42 -6.46
C THR A 10 -8.42 -3.71 -6.22
N HIS A 11 -9.23 -4.12 -7.19
CA HIS A 11 -10.02 -5.34 -7.10
C HIS A 11 -9.14 -6.59 -7.14
N ALA A 12 -8.18 -6.66 -8.07
CA ALA A 12 -7.29 -7.81 -8.21
C ALA A 12 -6.49 -8.09 -6.93
N LEU A 13 -6.01 -7.03 -6.27
CA LEU A 13 -5.22 -7.12 -5.04
C LEU A 13 -6.06 -7.01 -3.75
N ARG A 14 -7.39 -6.85 -3.87
CA ARG A 14 -8.30 -6.63 -2.73
C ARG A 14 -7.85 -5.49 -1.83
N VAL A 15 -7.37 -4.40 -2.45
CA VAL A 15 -6.89 -3.21 -1.74
C VAL A 15 -8.03 -2.62 -0.89
N PRO A 16 -7.79 -2.27 0.38
CA PRO A 16 -8.82 -1.70 1.24
C PRO A 16 -9.39 -0.39 0.70
N THR A 17 -10.71 -0.31 0.62
CA THR A 17 -11.45 0.89 0.21
C THR A 17 -12.36 1.42 1.32
N PHE A 18 -12.92 2.61 1.09
CA PHE A 18 -13.98 3.20 1.88
C PHE A 18 -14.87 4.10 1.01
N GLU A 19 -16.09 4.36 1.47
CA GLU A 19 -17.05 5.21 0.77
C GLU A 19 -17.16 6.58 1.43
N VAL A 20 -17.16 7.64 0.63
CA VAL A 20 -17.49 9.01 1.05
C VAL A 20 -18.33 9.66 -0.06
N ASP A 21 -19.50 10.19 0.29
CA ASP A 21 -20.41 10.87 -0.64
C ASP A 21 -20.70 10.05 -1.92
N GLY A 22 -20.85 8.73 -1.77
CA GLY A 22 -21.11 7.79 -2.87
C GLY A 22 -19.91 7.53 -3.79
N ARG A 23 -18.69 7.92 -3.37
CA ARG A 23 -17.44 7.63 -4.07
C ARG A 23 -16.63 6.60 -3.30
N THR A 24 -16.21 5.55 -4.00
CA THR A 24 -15.21 4.61 -3.51
C THR A 24 -13.82 5.25 -3.56
N LEU A 25 -13.10 5.24 -2.43
CA LEU A 25 -11.75 5.76 -2.28
C LEU A 25 -10.84 4.68 -1.70
N LEU A 26 -9.55 4.76 -2.01
CA LEU A 26 -8.53 3.85 -1.46
C LEU A 26 -8.13 4.29 -0.06
N ARG A 27 -8.06 3.35 0.88
CA ARG A 27 -7.44 3.61 2.17
C ARG A 27 -5.93 3.67 2.01
N ARG A 28 -5.26 4.52 2.79
CA ARG A 28 -3.81 4.63 2.77
C ARG A 28 -3.16 3.32 3.20
N LEU A 29 -2.28 2.81 2.34
CA LEU A 29 -1.42 1.65 2.58
C LEU A 29 -0.06 1.88 1.93
N THR A 30 0.93 1.07 2.29
CA THR A 30 2.20 0.97 1.59
C THR A 30 2.46 -0.50 1.23
N MET A 31 2.90 -0.78 0.01
CA MET A 31 3.34 -2.10 -0.41
C MET A 31 4.82 -2.05 -0.79
N VAL A 32 5.60 -3.04 -0.36
CA VAL A 32 6.92 -3.32 -0.92
C VAL A 32 6.75 -4.41 -1.94
N VAL A 33 7.16 -4.12 -3.18
CA VAL A 33 7.11 -5.05 -4.30
C VAL A 33 8.52 -5.26 -4.83
N ARG A 34 8.93 -6.52 -4.98
CA ARG A 34 10.23 -6.95 -5.51
C ARG A 34 10.01 -8.13 -6.43
N ASP A 35 10.61 -8.09 -7.61
CA ASP A 35 10.54 -9.18 -8.60
C ASP A 35 9.12 -9.72 -8.79
N GLU A 36 8.17 -8.80 -9.03
CA GLU A 36 6.74 -9.09 -9.24
C GLU A 36 5.98 -9.59 -8.00
N VAL A 37 6.66 -9.80 -6.87
CA VAL A 37 6.10 -10.28 -5.60
C VAL A 37 5.88 -9.12 -4.63
N VAL A 38 4.69 -9.07 -4.02
CA VAL A 38 4.41 -8.19 -2.89
C VAL A 38 5.02 -8.82 -1.62
N GLU A 39 6.22 -8.41 -1.24
CA GLU A 39 6.94 -8.96 -0.07
C GLU A 39 6.33 -8.49 1.25
N LYS A 40 5.77 -7.27 1.28
CA LYS A 40 5.20 -6.69 2.49
C LYS A 40 4.09 -5.70 2.19
N VAL A 41 3.03 -5.77 3.00
CA VAL A 41 1.98 -4.76 3.05
C VAL A 41 1.99 -4.10 4.44
N PHE A 42 1.92 -2.78 4.46
CA PHE A 42 1.68 -1.96 5.63
C PHE A 42 0.27 -1.39 5.54
N TYR A 43 -0.60 -1.91 6.39
CA TYR A 43 -1.97 -1.43 6.53
C TYR A 43 -2.52 -1.85 7.92
N PRO A 44 -3.21 -0.95 8.64
CA PRO A 44 -3.41 0.46 8.32
C PRO A 44 -2.13 1.28 8.51
N VAL A 45 -2.00 2.40 7.80
CA VAL A 45 -0.88 3.33 7.98
C VAL A 45 -1.28 4.40 9.01
N PHE A 46 -0.73 4.31 10.23
CA PHE A 46 -0.94 5.29 11.29
C PHE A 46 0.19 5.24 12.34
N PRO A 47 0.72 6.39 12.82
CA PRO A 47 0.48 7.74 12.33
C PRO A 47 1.28 8.01 11.04
N PRO A 48 0.74 8.80 10.09
CA PRO A 48 1.31 8.91 8.75
C PRO A 48 2.67 9.61 8.68
N ASP A 49 3.00 10.45 9.66
CA ASP A 49 4.25 11.21 9.76
C ASP A 49 5.47 10.34 10.09
N ARG A 50 5.26 9.21 10.77
CA ARG A 50 6.33 8.28 11.15
C ARG A 50 6.51 7.10 10.19
N HIS A 51 5.55 6.92 9.27
CA HIS A 51 5.48 5.71 8.47
C HIS A 51 6.68 5.53 7.53
N ALA A 52 7.25 6.62 7.00
CA ALA A 52 8.44 6.54 6.16
C ALA A 52 9.64 5.90 6.89
N ALA A 53 9.84 6.22 8.17
CA ALA A 53 10.92 5.64 8.97
C ALA A 53 10.68 4.15 9.27
N GLU A 54 9.42 3.74 9.45
CA GLU A 54 9.04 2.34 9.64
C GLU A 54 9.37 1.50 8.41
N VAL A 55 9.01 1.99 7.21
CA VAL A 55 9.31 1.32 5.94
C VAL A 55 10.82 1.20 5.73
N LEU A 56 11.58 2.28 5.99
CA LEU A 56 13.04 2.25 5.91
C LEU A 56 13.65 1.22 6.87
N ALA A 57 13.19 1.19 8.12
CA ALA A 57 13.69 0.24 9.12
C ALA A 57 13.36 -1.21 8.72
N TRP A 58 12.23 -1.46 8.07
CA TRP A 58 11.89 -2.77 7.52
C TRP A 58 12.81 -3.16 6.36
N LEU A 59 13.10 -2.23 5.44
CA LEU A 59 14.02 -2.46 4.30
C LEU A 59 15.44 -2.77 4.77
N VAL A 60 15.94 -2.09 5.80
CA VAL A 60 17.28 -2.36 6.37
C VAL A 60 17.36 -3.74 7.00
N ARG A 61 16.29 -4.20 7.66
CA ARG A 61 16.22 -5.55 8.27
C ARG A 61 15.94 -6.65 7.26
N THR A 62 15.38 -6.31 6.11
CA THR A 62 14.95 -7.26 5.06
C THR A 62 15.60 -6.85 3.75
N PRO A 63 16.93 -7.02 3.62
CA PRO A 63 17.59 -6.81 2.33
C PRO A 63 16.99 -7.79 1.31
N GLY A 64 16.88 -7.34 0.06
CA GLY A 64 16.36 -8.17 -1.02
C GLY A 64 17.14 -9.47 -1.15
N SER A 65 16.40 -10.55 -1.36
CA SER A 65 16.93 -11.90 -1.63
C SER A 65 17.85 -11.91 -2.85
#